data_AF-A0A7W6BGK5-F1
#
_entry.id   AF-A0A7W6BGK5-F1
#
_cell.length_a   1.000
_cell.length_b   1.000
_cell.length_c   1.000
_cell.angle_alpha   90.00
_cell.angle_beta   90.00
_cell.angle_gamma   90.00
#
_symmetry.space_group_name_H-M   'P 1'
#
loop_
_entity.id
_entity.type
_entity.pdbx_description
1 polymer ?
#
loop_
_entity_poly.entity_id
_entity_poly.type
_entity_poly.pdbx_seq_one_letter_code
_entity_poly.pdbx_strand_id
1 'polypeptide(L)'
;MRGLSLMVIGGLSLAAAGTPLSASARGCDKACLETTAAQYRAAYLAHDPGKAPLDRKVRFVENNVELRLPDGTWDTVTQEIGPALTLSDPRTGNVAVFTSIMQNDVPGFLAIRLKVKNRRITEVEHIISTRRNLSAPPTPIGDVHGFTHDPDIARPIPPAERNSRAELIAQADGYFSTLENNDGSLRGGVRFLPDTTRFENGMKFPEVEKGFRLGRYHFNERVRDRDYFLVDEVRGVAMARAYIDHKGRLDDYRLTDGTATRSIFREPQSWGVMELFKVRKGIITAIEAIFVQTPYYMRSPFTVKPDMRPGGLTPPPAPPPPTVPAPGNPVLNEGGEEGGL
;
A
#
# COMPACT_ATOMS: atom_id res chain seq x y z
N MET A 1 -29.28 -29.28 81.00
CA MET A 1 -29.63 -30.29 79.98
C MET A 1 -30.04 -29.58 78.70
N ARG A 2 -29.40 -29.95 77.58
CA ARG A 2 -29.69 -29.64 76.17
C ARG A 2 -29.60 -28.15 75.74
N GLY A 3 -28.43 -27.83 75.18
CA GLY A 3 -28.11 -26.56 74.54
C GLY A 3 -28.71 -26.40 73.15
N LEU A 4 -28.91 -25.13 72.80
CA LEU A 4 -29.54 -24.63 71.57
C LEU A 4 -28.45 -24.45 70.49
N SER A 5 -28.54 -25.18 69.39
CA SER A 5 -27.64 -25.01 68.23
C SER A 5 -28.07 -23.83 67.37
N LEU A 6 -27.24 -22.79 67.29
CA LEU A 6 -27.33 -21.72 66.30
C LEU A 6 -26.65 -22.17 64.99
N MET A 7 -27.39 -22.19 63.89
CA MET A 7 -26.89 -22.46 62.55
C MET A 7 -26.47 -21.14 61.90
N VAL A 8 -25.16 -20.93 61.72
CA VAL A 8 -24.60 -19.76 61.03
C VAL A 8 -24.49 -20.07 59.54
N ILE A 9 -25.21 -19.32 58.71
CA ILE A 9 -25.13 -19.37 57.25
C ILE A 9 -23.96 -18.46 56.83
N GLY A 10 -22.86 -19.07 56.36
CA GLY A 10 -21.72 -18.36 55.79
C GLY A 10 -21.99 -17.92 54.35
N GLY A 11 -22.05 -16.62 54.11
CA GLY A 11 -22.15 -16.03 52.77
C GLY A 11 -20.80 -16.09 52.04
N LEU A 12 -20.80 -16.73 50.86
CA LEU A 12 -19.65 -16.81 49.97
C LEU A 12 -19.66 -15.60 49.02
N SER A 13 -18.82 -14.59 49.28
CA SER A 13 -18.64 -13.45 48.37
C SER A 13 -17.76 -13.86 47.19
N LEU A 14 -18.35 -13.95 45.99
CA LEU A 14 -17.63 -14.08 44.73
C LEU A 14 -16.92 -12.75 44.41
N ALA A 15 -15.60 -12.72 44.58
CA ALA A 15 -14.76 -11.65 44.06
C ALA A 15 -14.68 -11.79 42.53
N ALA A 16 -15.26 -10.83 41.81
CA ALA A 16 -15.11 -10.73 40.36
C ALA A 16 -13.65 -10.41 40.03
N ALA A 17 -12.94 -11.39 39.49
CA ALA A 17 -11.61 -11.20 38.93
C ALA A 17 -11.73 -10.32 37.68
N GLY A 18 -11.45 -9.02 37.83
CA GLY A 18 -11.31 -8.11 36.71
C GLY A 18 -10.18 -8.59 35.79
N THR A 19 -10.51 -8.84 34.53
CA THR A 19 -9.51 -9.06 33.49
C THR A 19 -8.60 -7.83 33.42
N PRO A 20 -7.27 -7.98 33.46
CA PRO A 20 -6.39 -6.84 33.27
C PRO A 20 -6.60 -6.32 31.84
N LEU A 21 -7.16 -5.12 31.71
CA LEU A 21 -7.07 -4.36 30.47
C LEU A 21 -5.58 -4.23 30.16
N SER A 22 -5.11 -4.96 29.15
CA SER A 22 -3.81 -4.71 28.55
C SER A 22 -3.79 -3.24 28.17
N ALA A 23 -2.92 -2.47 28.82
CA ALA A 23 -2.68 -1.08 28.48
C ALA A 23 -2.19 -1.01 27.03
N SER A 24 -3.12 -0.73 26.10
CA SER A 24 -2.82 -0.23 24.76
C SER A 24 -2.16 1.14 24.94
N ALA A 25 -0.86 1.11 25.21
CA ALA A 25 -0.07 2.30 25.42
C ALA A 25 0.10 3.02 24.08
N ARG A 26 -0.78 4.00 23.85
CA ARG A 26 -0.67 5.17 22.96
C ARG A 26 -1.12 5.00 21.50
N GLY A 27 -2.45 4.91 21.34
CA GLY A 27 -3.15 5.87 20.47
C GLY A 27 -4.39 5.35 19.76
N CYS A 28 -4.32 4.14 19.20
CA CYS A 28 -5.39 3.60 18.36
C CYS A 28 -5.19 2.08 18.18
N ASP A 29 -6.13 1.27 18.68
CA ASP A 29 -6.14 -0.18 18.45
C ASP A 29 -6.75 -0.52 17.08
N LYS A 30 -6.89 -1.82 16.79
CA LYS A 30 -7.45 -2.33 15.53
C LYS A 30 -8.82 -1.75 15.21
N ALA A 31 -9.74 -1.75 16.18
CA ALA A 31 -11.08 -1.22 16.00
C ALA A 31 -11.07 0.30 15.75
N CYS A 32 -10.23 1.03 16.48
CA CYS A 32 -10.01 2.46 16.25
C CYS A 32 -9.46 2.74 14.85
N LEU A 33 -8.49 1.96 14.36
CA LEU A 33 -7.91 2.13 13.03
C LEU A 33 -8.94 1.85 11.92
N GLU A 34 -9.68 0.76 12.04
CA GLU A 34 -10.67 0.37 11.03
C GLU A 34 -11.87 1.35 11.02
N THR A 35 -12.27 1.86 12.20
CA THR A 35 -13.26 2.96 12.29
C THR A 35 -12.74 4.25 11.66
N THR A 36 -11.46 4.57 11.87
CA THR A 36 -10.81 5.75 11.26
C THR A 36 -10.81 5.63 9.73
N ALA A 37 -10.52 4.45 9.19
CA ALA A 37 -10.59 4.19 7.75
C ALA A 37 -12.01 4.30 7.20
N ALA A 38 -13.01 3.80 7.94
CA ALA A 38 -14.42 3.97 7.55
C ALA A 38 -14.84 5.46 7.53
N GLN A 39 -14.43 6.25 8.53
CA GLN A 39 -14.66 7.70 8.56
C GLN A 39 -13.98 8.42 7.38
N TYR A 40 -12.74 8.04 7.07
CA TYR A 40 -12.02 8.57 5.91
C TYR A 40 -12.75 8.28 4.59
N ARG A 41 -13.18 7.03 4.36
CA ARG A 41 -13.92 6.65 3.15
C ARG A 41 -15.25 7.38 3.02
N ALA A 42 -15.99 7.53 4.13
CA ALA A 42 -17.24 8.27 4.15
C ALA A 42 -17.02 9.76 3.82
N ALA A 43 -15.95 10.36 4.35
CA ALA A 43 -15.55 11.74 4.03
C ALA A 43 -15.11 11.89 2.57
N TYR A 44 -14.32 10.93 2.07
CA TYR A 44 -13.85 10.84 0.69
C TYR A 44 -15.01 10.79 -0.29
N LEU A 45 -16.01 9.92 -0.06
CA LEU A 45 -17.19 9.83 -0.92
C LEU A 45 -18.11 11.06 -0.80
N ALA A 46 -18.14 11.72 0.36
CA ALA A 46 -18.92 12.93 0.58
C ALA A 46 -18.24 14.22 0.10
N HIS A 47 -17.02 14.12 -0.47
CA HIS A 47 -16.17 15.25 -0.86
C HIS A 47 -15.96 16.27 0.27
N ASP A 48 -15.92 15.79 1.52
CA ASP A 48 -15.91 16.63 2.71
C ASP A 48 -14.80 16.20 3.68
N PRO A 49 -13.58 16.75 3.54
CA PRO A 49 -12.45 16.40 4.38
C PRO A 49 -12.68 16.76 5.86
N GLY A 50 -13.63 17.67 6.17
CA GLY A 50 -14.00 18.03 7.53
C GLY A 50 -14.65 16.87 8.31
N LYS A 51 -15.17 15.85 7.62
CA LYS A 51 -15.74 14.64 8.22
C LYS A 51 -14.71 13.57 8.57
N ALA A 52 -13.49 13.67 8.03
CA ALA A 52 -12.41 12.75 8.37
C ALA A 52 -11.60 13.28 9.58
N PRO A 53 -11.06 12.40 10.44
CA PRO A 53 -10.22 12.81 11.56
C PRO A 53 -8.80 13.18 11.08
N LEU A 54 -8.67 14.13 10.16
CA LEU A 54 -7.39 14.55 9.59
C LEU A 54 -6.56 15.35 10.61
N ASP A 55 -5.25 15.16 10.59
CA ASP A 55 -4.30 16.05 11.23
C ASP A 55 -4.17 17.36 10.43
N ARG A 56 -3.87 18.48 11.11
CA ARG A 56 -3.69 19.79 10.47
C ARG A 56 -2.56 19.81 9.44
N LYS A 57 -1.57 18.93 9.57
CA LYS A 57 -0.42 18.79 8.67
C LYS A 57 -0.46 17.46 7.92
N VAL A 58 -1.65 16.92 7.65
CA VAL A 58 -1.80 15.69 6.89
C VAL A 58 -1.09 15.81 5.55
N ARG A 59 -0.30 14.78 5.22
CA ARG A 59 0.33 14.63 3.91
C ARG A 59 -0.55 13.73 3.04
N PHE A 60 -0.76 14.12 1.79
CA PHE A 60 -1.55 13.36 0.84
C PHE A 60 -0.74 13.08 -0.41
N VAL A 61 -0.72 11.82 -0.81
CA VAL A 61 -0.09 11.34 -2.03
C VAL A 61 -1.13 10.56 -2.82
N GLU A 62 -1.22 10.81 -4.12
CA GLU A 62 -2.00 9.99 -5.03
C GLU A 62 -1.16 9.65 -6.26
N ASN A 63 -1.13 8.36 -6.63
CA ASN A 63 -0.34 7.87 -7.76
C ASN A 63 1.10 8.40 -7.76
N ASN A 64 1.70 8.47 -6.55
CA ASN A 64 3.07 8.88 -6.28
C ASN A 64 3.34 10.39 -6.38
N VAL A 65 2.31 11.22 -6.53
CA VAL A 65 2.42 12.69 -6.51
C VAL A 65 1.92 13.22 -5.17
N GLU A 66 2.71 14.07 -4.51
CA GLU A 66 2.23 14.78 -3.32
C GLU A 66 1.25 15.87 -3.73
N LEU A 67 0.05 15.86 -3.15
CA LEU A 67 -1.03 16.78 -3.42
C LEU A 67 -1.48 17.46 -2.12
N ARG A 68 -2.18 18.59 -2.26
CA ARG A 68 -2.87 19.21 -1.12
C ARG A 68 -4.22 18.54 -0.96
N LEU A 69 -4.55 18.04 0.24
CA LEU A 69 -5.88 17.46 0.47
C LEU A 69 -6.93 18.58 0.72
N PRO A 70 -8.14 18.52 0.12
CA PRO A 70 -8.59 17.55 -0.89
C PRO A 70 -8.16 17.96 -2.31
N ASP A 71 -7.85 16.98 -3.15
CA ASP A 71 -7.51 17.10 -4.59
C ASP A 71 -7.55 15.68 -5.20
N GLY A 72 -7.26 15.54 -6.49
CA GLY A 72 -7.16 14.25 -7.18
C GLY A 72 -8.50 13.52 -7.16
N THR A 73 -8.50 12.24 -6.79
CA THR A 73 -9.74 11.45 -6.81
C THR A 73 -10.78 11.87 -5.77
N TRP A 74 -10.42 12.73 -4.81
CA TRP A 74 -11.41 13.34 -3.91
C TRP A 74 -12.46 14.14 -4.67
N ASP A 75 -12.09 14.81 -5.76
CA ASP A 75 -13.01 15.66 -6.53
C ASP A 75 -13.88 14.86 -7.52
N THR A 76 -13.42 13.67 -7.90
CA THR A 76 -13.99 12.92 -9.02
C THR A 76 -14.73 11.65 -8.61
N VAL A 77 -14.50 11.12 -7.41
CA VAL A 77 -15.20 9.92 -6.94
C VAL A 77 -16.70 10.16 -6.87
N THR A 78 -17.49 9.26 -7.45
CA THR A 78 -18.96 9.35 -7.41
C THR A 78 -19.58 8.19 -6.66
N GLN A 79 -18.93 7.03 -6.64
CA GLN A 79 -19.44 5.83 -5.96
C GLN A 79 -18.29 4.98 -5.44
N GLU A 80 -18.59 4.22 -4.40
CA GLU A 80 -17.80 3.09 -3.96
C GLU A 80 -18.59 1.80 -4.19
N ILE A 81 -17.97 0.78 -4.78
CA ILE A 81 -18.63 -0.45 -5.23
C ILE A 81 -18.18 -1.63 -4.37
N GLY A 82 -19.17 -2.38 -3.87
CA GLY A 82 -18.93 -3.58 -3.07
C GLY A 82 -18.38 -3.28 -1.67
N PRO A 83 -18.10 -4.33 -0.88
CA PRO A 83 -17.46 -4.15 0.41
C PRO A 83 -15.97 -3.90 0.21
N ALA A 84 -15.44 -2.83 0.80
CA ALA A 84 -14.00 -2.63 0.84
C ALA A 84 -13.34 -3.64 1.77
N LEU A 85 -12.18 -4.15 1.36
CA LEU A 85 -11.27 -4.90 2.23
C LEU A 85 -10.48 -3.92 3.09
N THR A 86 -10.57 -4.04 4.43
CA THR A 86 -9.81 -3.21 5.38
C THR A 86 -8.86 -4.06 6.21
N LEU A 87 -7.60 -3.65 6.28
CA LEU A 87 -6.53 -4.29 7.06
C LEU A 87 -5.89 -3.26 7.97
N SER A 88 -5.46 -3.66 9.17
CA SER A 88 -4.94 -2.71 10.17
C SER A 88 -3.78 -3.30 10.96
N ASP A 89 -2.84 -2.42 11.32
CA ASP A 89 -1.66 -2.74 12.08
C ASP A 89 -1.47 -1.69 13.20
N PRO A 90 -1.98 -1.96 14.42
CA PRO A 90 -1.83 -1.08 15.57
C PRO A 90 -0.38 -0.79 15.94
N ARG A 91 0.56 -1.69 15.64
CA ARG A 91 1.99 -1.52 15.98
C ARG A 91 2.61 -0.39 15.17
N THR A 92 2.19 -0.23 13.92
CA THR A 92 2.67 0.86 13.07
C THR A 92 1.67 2.01 12.98
N GLY A 93 0.43 1.83 13.42
CA GLY A 93 -0.64 2.81 13.23
C GLY A 93 -1.04 2.96 11.76
N ASN A 94 -0.77 1.96 10.91
CA ASN A 94 -1.23 1.96 9.53
C ASN A 94 -2.57 1.22 9.42
N VAL A 95 -3.44 1.72 8.55
CA VAL A 95 -4.64 1.02 8.09
C VAL A 95 -4.70 1.13 6.57
N ALA A 96 -5.07 0.04 5.91
CA ALA A 96 -5.20 -0.02 4.47
C ALA A 96 -6.62 -0.39 4.06
N VAL A 97 -7.03 0.14 2.91
CA VAL A 97 -8.32 -0.12 2.29
C VAL A 97 -8.07 -0.49 0.83
N PHE A 98 -8.62 -1.61 0.37
CA PHE A 98 -8.75 -1.94 -1.04
C PHE A 98 -10.22 -1.86 -1.39
N THR A 99 -10.55 -1.12 -2.44
CA THR A 99 -11.94 -0.90 -2.85
C THR A 99 -12.06 -0.62 -4.33
N SER A 100 -13.27 -0.81 -4.85
CA SER A 100 -13.65 -0.42 -6.20
C SER A 100 -14.38 0.92 -6.14
N ILE A 101 -14.11 1.82 -7.09
CA ILE A 101 -14.78 3.12 -7.16
C ILE A 101 -15.27 3.42 -8.57
N MET A 102 -16.22 4.36 -8.65
CA MET A 102 -16.57 5.06 -9.89
C MET A 102 -16.09 6.50 -9.81
N GLN A 103 -15.62 7.03 -10.94
CA GLN A 103 -15.47 8.45 -11.20
C GLN A 103 -16.37 8.81 -12.38
N ASN A 104 -17.61 9.20 -12.11
CA ASN A 104 -18.69 9.23 -13.10
C ASN A 104 -18.86 7.87 -13.79
N ASP A 105 -18.59 7.80 -15.10
CA ASP A 105 -18.64 6.59 -15.93
C ASP A 105 -17.34 5.78 -15.93
N VAL A 106 -16.31 6.22 -15.19
CA VAL A 106 -14.97 5.60 -15.19
C VAL A 106 -14.80 4.68 -13.98
N PRO A 107 -14.79 3.35 -14.18
CA PRO A 107 -14.51 2.40 -13.10
C PRO A 107 -13.02 2.38 -12.77
N GLY A 108 -12.71 2.21 -11.48
CA GLY A 108 -11.34 2.07 -11.01
C GLY A 108 -11.21 1.23 -9.74
N PHE A 109 -9.99 0.77 -9.50
CA PHE A 109 -9.58 0.12 -8.25
C PHE A 109 -8.69 1.08 -7.47
N LEU A 110 -8.95 1.22 -6.17
CA LEU A 110 -8.26 2.14 -5.26
C LEU A 110 -7.70 1.37 -4.07
N ALA A 111 -6.38 1.45 -3.89
CA ALA A 111 -5.71 1.11 -2.64
C ALA A 111 -5.41 2.39 -1.86
N ILE A 112 -5.69 2.37 -0.57
CA ILE A 112 -5.49 3.48 0.36
C ILE A 112 -4.60 2.98 1.49
N ARG A 113 -3.57 3.74 1.87
CA ARG A 113 -2.87 3.62 3.14
C ARG A 113 -3.08 4.89 3.95
N LEU A 114 -3.53 4.74 5.19
CA LEU A 114 -3.60 5.83 6.17
C LEU A 114 -2.63 5.57 7.31
N LYS A 115 -1.86 6.60 7.69
CA LYS A 115 -1.09 6.60 8.93
C LYS A 115 -1.82 7.37 10.00
N VAL A 116 -2.20 6.69 11.09
CA VAL A 116 -2.91 7.27 12.22
C VAL A 116 -1.96 7.47 13.40
N LYS A 117 -1.92 8.69 13.94
CA LYS A 117 -1.22 9.03 15.19
C LYS A 117 -2.18 9.82 16.07
N ASN A 118 -2.29 9.46 17.35
CA ASN A 118 -3.19 10.14 18.29
C ASN A 118 -4.64 10.28 17.76
N ARG A 119 -5.16 9.22 17.11
CA ARG A 119 -6.49 9.17 16.49
C ARG A 119 -6.70 10.21 15.38
N ARG A 120 -5.63 10.75 14.80
CA ARG A 120 -5.64 11.66 13.65
C ARG A 120 -4.89 11.04 12.48
N ILE A 121 -5.39 11.23 11.28
CA ILE A 121 -4.74 10.79 10.03
C ILE A 121 -3.64 11.79 9.69
N THR A 122 -2.40 11.34 9.71
CA THR A 122 -1.20 12.14 9.45
C THR A 122 -0.64 11.95 8.04
N GLU A 123 -0.91 10.81 7.41
CA GLU A 123 -0.51 10.51 6.05
C GLU A 123 -1.63 9.74 5.34
N VAL A 124 -1.83 10.06 4.07
CA VAL A 124 -2.75 9.42 3.15
C VAL A 124 -1.99 9.10 1.88
N GLU A 125 -2.04 7.85 1.42
CA GLU A 125 -1.46 7.43 0.16
C GLU A 125 -2.51 6.65 -0.64
N HIS A 126 -2.84 7.14 -1.82
CA HIS A 126 -3.72 6.51 -2.79
C HIS A 126 -2.91 5.94 -3.96
N ILE A 127 -3.23 4.70 -4.36
CA ILE A 127 -2.92 4.19 -5.70
C ILE A 127 -4.24 3.87 -6.36
N ILE A 128 -4.56 4.58 -7.44
CA ILE A 128 -5.75 4.38 -8.25
C ILE A 128 -5.38 3.92 -9.65
N SER A 129 -6.06 2.87 -10.10
CA SER A 129 -5.93 2.30 -11.43
C SER A 129 -7.27 2.28 -12.16
N THR A 130 -7.27 2.74 -13.41
CA THR A 130 -8.44 2.78 -14.31
C THR A 130 -8.03 2.28 -15.69
N ARG A 131 -9.01 1.84 -16.49
CA ARG A 131 -8.77 1.47 -17.92
C ARG A 131 -8.30 2.65 -18.76
N ARG A 132 -8.53 3.88 -18.31
CA ARG A 132 -8.17 5.11 -19.04
C ARG A 132 -6.73 5.57 -18.78
N ASN A 133 -6.04 5.02 -17.78
CA ASN A 133 -4.63 5.35 -17.55
C ASN A 133 -3.81 4.89 -18.75
N LEU A 134 -3.05 5.82 -19.35
CA LEU A 134 -2.11 5.47 -20.41
C LEU A 134 -1.03 4.55 -19.84
N SER A 135 -0.95 3.33 -20.38
CA SER A 135 -0.08 2.27 -19.90
C SER A 135 0.38 1.39 -21.07
N ALA A 136 1.63 0.96 -21.07
CA ALA A 136 2.25 0.14 -22.09
C ALA A 136 3.07 -0.99 -21.44
N PRO A 137 2.58 -2.25 -21.51
CA PRO A 137 1.31 -2.70 -22.05
C PRO A 137 0.12 -2.21 -21.20
N PRO A 138 -1.12 -2.30 -21.72
CA PRO A 138 -2.30 -1.92 -20.96
C PRO A 138 -2.32 -2.59 -19.59
N THR A 139 -2.55 -1.80 -18.55
CA THR A 139 -2.64 -2.29 -17.17
C THR A 139 -3.75 -3.35 -17.06
N PRO A 140 -3.46 -4.54 -16.50
CA PRO A 140 -4.49 -5.53 -16.17
C PRO A 140 -5.54 -4.90 -15.26
N ILE A 141 -6.81 -5.03 -15.60
CA ILE A 141 -7.91 -4.46 -14.82
C ILE A 141 -9.24 -5.19 -15.06
N GLY A 142 -9.86 -5.63 -13.97
CA GLY A 142 -11.10 -6.41 -13.94
C GLY A 142 -12.36 -5.54 -14.04
N ASP A 143 -13.53 -6.17 -13.99
CA ASP A 143 -14.80 -5.47 -13.87
C ASP A 143 -15.08 -5.16 -12.38
N VAL A 144 -15.33 -3.89 -12.06
CA VAL A 144 -15.60 -3.44 -10.68
C VAL A 144 -16.92 -3.98 -10.13
N HIS A 145 -17.91 -4.24 -10.99
CA HIS A 145 -19.23 -4.71 -10.55
C HIS A 145 -19.27 -6.22 -10.29
N GLY A 146 -18.41 -6.99 -10.96
CA GLY A 146 -18.25 -8.43 -10.77
C GLY A 146 -17.13 -8.84 -9.81
N PHE A 147 -16.34 -7.90 -9.30
CA PHE A 147 -15.20 -8.20 -8.44
C PHE A 147 -15.60 -8.37 -6.97
N THR A 148 -15.01 -9.39 -6.32
CA THR A 148 -15.06 -9.59 -4.88
C THR A 148 -13.67 -9.97 -4.36
N HIS A 149 -13.28 -9.43 -3.21
CA HIS A 149 -12.04 -9.79 -2.54
C HIS A 149 -12.05 -11.27 -2.13
N ASP A 150 -10.87 -11.91 -2.12
CA ASP A 150 -10.75 -13.27 -1.59
C ASP A 150 -11.10 -13.28 -0.08
N PRO A 151 -12.13 -14.03 0.36
CA PRO A 151 -12.57 -14.03 1.75
C PRO A 151 -11.50 -14.58 2.71
N ASP A 152 -10.52 -15.37 2.23
CA ASP A 152 -9.42 -15.82 3.07
C ASP A 152 -8.57 -14.64 3.56
N ILE A 153 -8.44 -13.55 2.78
CA ILE A 153 -7.61 -12.39 3.18
C ILE A 153 -8.11 -11.81 4.50
N ALA A 154 -9.43 -11.60 4.65
CA ALA A 154 -10.02 -11.02 5.86
C ALA A 154 -10.13 -12.01 7.04
N ARG A 155 -10.06 -13.32 6.77
CA ARG A 155 -10.28 -14.38 7.76
C ARG A 155 -9.15 -14.43 8.80
N PRO A 156 -9.45 -14.33 10.10
CA PRO A 156 -8.44 -14.52 11.15
C PRO A 156 -7.81 -15.91 11.08
N ILE A 157 -6.50 -15.98 11.30
CA ILE A 157 -5.77 -17.25 11.39
C ILE A 157 -5.84 -17.76 12.84
N PRO A 158 -6.08 -19.07 13.07
CA PRO A 158 -5.99 -19.65 14.41
C PRO A 158 -4.60 -19.44 15.03
N PRO A 159 -4.47 -19.14 16.33
CA PRO A 159 -3.18 -18.80 16.94
C PRO A 159 -2.04 -19.79 16.65
N ALA A 160 -2.32 -21.10 16.65
CA ALA A 160 -1.34 -22.15 16.38
C ALA A 160 -0.84 -22.20 14.92
N GLU A 161 -1.48 -21.47 14.01
CA GLU A 161 -1.16 -21.42 12.59
C GLU A 161 -0.66 -20.04 12.13
N ARG A 162 -0.62 -19.07 13.05
CA ARG A 162 -0.17 -17.71 12.76
C ARG A 162 1.33 -17.70 12.55
N ASN A 163 1.73 -16.97 11.52
CA ASN A 163 3.11 -16.60 11.32
C ASN A 163 3.52 -15.46 12.24
N SER A 164 4.81 -15.41 12.58
CA SER A 164 5.38 -14.21 13.16
C SER A 164 5.38 -13.07 12.13
N ARG A 165 5.42 -11.82 12.61
CA ARG A 165 5.56 -10.65 11.74
C ARG A 165 6.74 -10.75 10.78
N ALA A 166 7.87 -11.28 11.25
CA ALA A 166 9.08 -11.44 10.44
C ALA A 166 8.89 -12.47 9.32
N GLU A 167 8.18 -13.57 9.60
CA GLU A 167 7.85 -14.57 8.58
C GLU A 167 6.86 -14.03 7.53
N LEU A 168 5.88 -13.23 7.95
CA LEU A 168 4.96 -12.56 7.02
C LEU A 168 5.71 -11.66 6.04
N ILE A 169 6.65 -10.85 6.56
CA ILE A 169 7.50 -9.99 5.73
C ILE A 169 8.42 -10.84 4.84
N ALA A 170 9.02 -11.91 5.38
CA ALA A 170 9.93 -12.76 4.62
C ALA A 170 9.25 -13.45 3.43
N GLN A 171 8.00 -13.89 3.56
CA GLN A 171 7.24 -14.45 2.44
C GLN A 171 6.92 -13.39 1.38
N ALA A 172 6.51 -12.18 1.79
CA ALA A 172 6.26 -11.07 0.88
C ALA A 172 7.55 -10.61 0.15
N ASP A 173 8.69 -10.57 0.84
CA ASP A 173 9.98 -10.27 0.21
C ASP A 173 10.50 -11.39 -0.69
N GLY A 174 10.27 -12.65 -0.31
CA GLY A 174 10.56 -13.80 -1.16
C GLY A 174 9.74 -13.77 -2.46
N TYR A 175 8.48 -13.32 -2.41
CA TYR A 175 7.67 -13.08 -3.61
C TYR A 175 8.30 -12.02 -4.52
N PHE A 176 8.61 -10.83 -4.01
CA PHE A 176 9.22 -9.77 -4.83
C PHE A 176 10.61 -10.15 -5.34
N SER A 177 11.38 -10.88 -4.53
CA SER A 177 12.64 -11.47 -4.96
C SER A 177 12.40 -12.44 -6.11
N THR A 178 11.42 -13.34 -6.03
CA THR A 178 11.10 -14.27 -7.13
C THR A 178 10.62 -13.56 -8.40
N LEU A 179 9.89 -12.44 -8.23
CA LEU A 179 9.32 -11.64 -9.30
C LEU A 179 10.38 -10.87 -10.10
N GLU A 180 11.37 -10.30 -9.42
CA GLU A 180 12.52 -9.65 -10.07
C GLU A 180 13.28 -10.67 -10.93
N ASN A 181 13.70 -10.29 -12.14
CA ASN A 181 14.47 -11.10 -13.10
C ASN A 181 14.08 -12.59 -13.09
N ASN A 182 12.77 -12.87 -13.08
CA ASN A 182 12.27 -14.21 -12.81
C ASN A 182 12.82 -15.22 -13.83
N ASP A 183 13.51 -16.24 -13.35
CA ASP A 183 14.21 -17.25 -14.17
C ASP A 183 13.67 -18.68 -13.96
N GLY A 184 12.55 -18.80 -13.25
CA GLY A 184 11.99 -20.10 -12.84
C GLY A 184 12.31 -20.52 -11.42
N SER A 185 13.32 -19.90 -10.79
CA SER A 185 13.68 -20.19 -9.40
C SER A 185 12.77 -19.44 -8.43
N LEU A 186 12.33 -20.13 -7.37
CA LEU A 186 11.66 -19.49 -6.23
C LEU A 186 12.73 -19.01 -5.25
N ARG A 187 12.73 -17.71 -4.94
CA ARG A 187 13.76 -17.03 -4.14
C ARG A 187 13.23 -16.66 -2.75
N GLY A 188 14.14 -16.47 -1.79
CA GLY A 188 13.79 -16.03 -0.43
C GLY A 188 12.96 -17.03 0.38
N GLY A 189 12.92 -18.31 -0.02
CA GLY A 189 12.12 -19.34 0.66
C GLY A 189 10.61 -19.13 0.56
N VAL A 190 10.15 -18.37 -0.44
CA VAL A 190 8.72 -18.17 -0.69
C VAL A 190 8.03 -19.49 -1.03
N ARG A 191 6.82 -19.69 -0.50
CA ARG A 191 5.98 -20.86 -0.78
C ARG A 191 4.58 -20.41 -1.10
N PHE A 192 3.92 -21.13 -2.01
CA PHE A 192 2.54 -20.87 -2.41
C PHE A 192 1.70 -22.11 -2.13
N LEU A 193 0.40 -21.92 -1.90
CA LEU A 193 -0.54 -23.02 -2.08
C LEU A 193 -0.69 -23.28 -3.59
N PRO A 194 -0.96 -24.55 -4.01
CA PRO A 194 -1.10 -24.88 -5.42
C PRO A 194 -2.16 -24.05 -6.15
N ASP A 195 -3.23 -23.67 -5.44
CA ASP A 195 -4.37 -22.91 -5.94
C ASP A 195 -4.30 -21.41 -5.61
N THR A 196 -3.16 -20.90 -5.15
CA THR A 196 -2.99 -19.47 -4.88
C THR A 196 -3.37 -18.65 -6.11
N THR A 197 -4.27 -17.70 -5.90
CA THR A 197 -4.69 -16.73 -6.90
C THR A 197 -4.15 -15.35 -6.54
N ARG A 198 -3.83 -14.58 -7.57
CA ARG A 198 -3.50 -13.17 -7.48
C ARG A 198 -4.58 -12.35 -8.16
N PHE A 199 -5.02 -11.29 -7.50
CA PHE A 199 -5.85 -10.27 -8.14
C PHE A 199 -5.01 -9.01 -8.41
N GLU A 200 -5.07 -8.50 -9.63
CA GLU A 200 -4.38 -7.29 -10.07
C GLU A 200 -5.40 -6.29 -10.61
N ASN A 201 -5.64 -5.19 -9.88
CA ASN A 201 -6.74 -4.25 -10.16
C ASN A 201 -8.04 -5.02 -10.48
N GLY A 202 -8.37 -6.00 -9.63
CA GLY A 202 -9.53 -6.88 -9.76
C GLY A 202 -9.50 -7.94 -10.87
N MET A 203 -8.47 -7.99 -11.72
CA MET A 203 -8.30 -9.07 -12.69
C MET A 203 -7.66 -10.29 -12.03
N LYS A 204 -8.25 -11.47 -12.24
CA LYS A 204 -7.81 -12.73 -11.61
C LYS A 204 -6.67 -13.40 -12.41
N PHE A 205 -5.61 -13.79 -11.70
CA PHE A 205 -4.47 -14.55 -12.20
C PHE A 205 -4.28 -15.82 -11.34
N PRO A 206 -4.72 -17.01 -11.81
CA PRO A 206 -4.53 -18.27 -11.10
C PRO A 206 -3.12 -18.85 -11.31
N GLU A 207 -2.81 -19.92 -10.57
CA GLU A 207 -1.58 -20.72 -10.70
C GLU A 207 -0.28 -19.90 -10.53
N VAL A 208 -0.21 -19.05 -9.49
CA VAL A 208 0.92 -18.13 -9.24
C VAL A 208 2.28 -18.84 -9.27
N GLU A 209 2.43 -19.96 -8.55
CA GLU A 209 3.69 -20.70 -8.49
C GLU A 209 4.12 -21.22 -9.87
N LYS A 210 3.17 -21.73 -10.66
CA LYS A 210 3.44 -22.22 -12.03
C LYS A 210 3.93 -21.09 -12.92
N GLY A 211 3.32 -19.90 -12.82
CA GLY A 211 3.78 -18.71 -13.52
C GLY A 211 5.23 -18.36 -13.19
N PHE A 212 5.59 -18.39 -11.90
CA PHE A 212 6.96 -18.14 -11.47
C PHE A 212 7.94 -19.22 -11.94
N ARG A 213 7.58 -20.50 -11.85
CA ARG A 213 8.43 -21.62 -12.29
C ARG A 213 8.68 -21.65 -13.78
N LEU A 214 7.76 -21.09 -14.57
CA LEU A 214 7.94 -20.91 -16.00
C LEU A 214 8.91 -19.77 -16.36
N GLY A 215 9.30 -18.91 -15.42
CA GLY A 215 10.08 -17.71 -15.76
C GLY A 215 9.25 -16.63 -16.45
N ARG A 216 7.91 -16.64 -16.28
CA ARG A 216 6.99 -15.78 -17.03
C ARG A 216 7.24 -14.29 -16.81
N TYR A 217 7.88 -13.92 -15.71
CA TYR A 217 8.08 -12.53 -15.31
C TYR A 217 9.52 -12.05 -15.52
N HIS A 218 10.28 -12.71 -16.41
CA HIS A 218 11.70 -12.38 -16.66
C HIS A 218 11.93 -10.91 -17.03
N PHE A 219 10.93 -10.28 -17.66
CA PHE A 219 10.95 -8.88 -18.06
C PHE A 219 10.91 -7.88 -16.88
N ASN A 220 10.68 -8.32 -15.64
CA ASN A 220 10.71 -7.43 -14.47
C ASN A 220 12.15 -7.22 -14.02
N GLU A 221 12.87 -6.23 -14.54
CA GLU A 221 14.31 -6.11 -14.27
C GLU A 221 14.62 -5.79 -12.80
N ARG A 222 13.70 -5.13 -12.10
CA ARG A 222 13.90 -4.75 -10.70
C ARG A 222 12.60 -4.60 -9.93
N VAL A 223 12.56 -5.09 -8.70
CA VAL A 223 11.52 -4.75 -7.72
C VAL A 223 12.17 -4.02 -6.56
N ARG A 224 11.98 -2.69 -6.51
CA ARG A 224 12.71 -1.78 -5.61
C ARG A 224 11.83 -1.07 -4.60
N ASP A 225 12.49 -0.40 -3.65
CA ASP A 225 11.88 0.46 -2.64
C ASP A 225 10.76 -0.29 -1.86
N ARG A 226 10.98 -1.58 -1.59
CA ARG A 226 10.04 -2.49 -0.92
C ARG A 226 9.84 -2.04 0.53
N ASP A 227 8.64 -1.56 0.85
CA ASP A 227 8.28 -1.04 2.17
C ASP A 227 7.09 -1.79 2.75
N TYR A 228 7.35 -2.63 3.77
CA TYR A 228 6.36 -3.45 4.49
C TYR A 228 5.71 -2.67 5.63
N PHE A 229 4.96 -1.62 5.30
CA PHE A 229 4.46 -0.66 6.27
C PHE A 229 3.29 -1.18 7.13
N LEU A 230 2.59 -2.25 6.73
CA LEU A 230 1.46 -2.83 7.45
C LEU A 230 1.60 -4.34 7.52
N VAL A 231 1.53 -4.89 8.74
CA VAL A 231 1.45 -6.33 8.96
C VAL A 231 0.34 -6.61 9.98
N ASP A 232 -0.64 -7.43 9.60
CA ASP A 232 -1.76 -7.87 10.42
C ASP A 232 -1.54 -9.34 10.81
N GLU A 233 -0.89 -9.59 11.96
CA GLU A 233 -0.55 -10.94 12.41
C GLU A 233 -1.79 -11.80 12.73
N VAL A 234 -2.91 -11.15 13.09
CA VAL A 234 -4.17 -11.85 13.39
C VAL A 234 -4.78 -12.43 12.12
N ARG A 235 -4.76 -11.67 11.03
CA ARG A 235 -5.22 -12.12 9.72
C ARG A 235 -4.09 -12.77 8.89
N GLY A 236 -2.84 -12.75 9.35
CA GLY A 236 -1.71 -13.32 8.62
C GLY A 236 -1.43 -12.59 7.30
N VAL A 237 -1.50 -11.26 7.29
CA VAL A 237 -1.29 -10.45 6.07
C VAL A 237 -0.08 -9.54 6.23
N ALA A 238 0.82 -9.55 5.25
CA ALA A 238 1.80 -8.49 5.04
C ALA A 238 1.38 -7.65 3.84
N MET A 239 1.41 -6.33 3.96
CA MET A 239 1.19 -5.40 2.86
C MET A 239 2.44 -4.58 2.60
N ALA A 240 2.73 -4.36 1.33
CA ALA A 240 3.90 -3.63 0.88
C ALA A 240 3.55 -2.56 -0.15
N ARG A 241 4.36 -1.50 -0.15
CA ARG A 241 4.56 -0.64 -1.32
C ARG A 241 5.85 -1.07 -2.00
N ALA A 242 5.85 -1.12 -3.32
CA ALA A 242 7.06 -1.37 -4.10
C ALA A 242 6.94 -0.71 -5.49
N TYR A 243 8.05 -0.74 -6.25
CA TYR A 243 8.04 -0.40 -7.67
C TYR A 243 8.65 -1.52 -8.49
N ILE A 244 7.98 -1.88 -9.58
CA ILE A 244 8.46 -2.87 -10.54
C ILE A 244 8.93 -2.10 -11.76
N ASP A 245 10.24 -2.07 -11.98
CA ASP A 245 10.86 -1.35 -13.08
C ASP A 245 10.96 -2.26 -14.30
N HIS A 246 10.55 -1.71 -15.44
CA HIS A 246 10.65 -2.32 -16.76
C HIS A 246 11.53 -1.42 -17.63
N LYS A 247 12.67 -1.90 -18.12
CA LYS A 247 13.51 -1.12 -19.05
C LYS A 247 13.10 -1.33 -20.51
N GLY A 248 12.48 -2.48 -20.80
CA GLY A 248 12.02 -2.85 -22.14
C GLY A 248 13.14 -3.25 -23.09
N ARG A 249 14.34 -3.60 -22.56
CA ARG A 249 15.47 -4.08 -23.38
C ARG A 249 15.37 -5.55 -23.76
N LEU A 250 14.72 -6.34 -22.91
CA LEU A 250 14.43 -7.73 -23.18
C LEU A 250 13.27 -7.78 -24.17
N ASP A 251 13.52 -8.07 -25.46
CA ASP A 251 12.46 -8.22 -26.46
C ASP A 251 11.99 -9.67 -26.53
N ASP A 252 12.87 -10.61 -26.89
CA ASP A 252 12.59 -12.05 -26.93
C ASP A 252 13.35 -12.81 -25.84
N TYR A 253 12.70 -13.81 -25.25
CA TYR A 253 13.29 -14.70 -24.26
C TYR A 253 12.66 -16.09 -24.30
N ARG A 254 13.21 -17.04 -23.53
CA ARG A 254 12.66 -18.39 -23.40
C ARG A 254 12.18 -18.64 -21.99
N LEU A 255 11.01 -19.27 -21.88
CA LEU A 255 10.54 -19.84 -20.64
C LEU A 255 11.38 -21.07 -20.26
N THR A 256 11.25 -21.54 -19.03
CA THR A 256 12.01 -22.69 -18.53
C THR A 256 11.69 -24.01 -19.24
N ASP A 257 10.52 -24.11 -19.88
CA ASP A 257 10.13 -25.26 -20.72
C ASP A 257 10.63 -25.14 -22.18
N GLY A 258 11.40 -24.09 -22.49
CA GLY A 258 11.93 -23.82 -23.82
C GLY A 258 11.01 -23.02 -24.74
N THR A 259 9.77 -22.73 -24.34
CA THR A 259 8.81 -21.93 -25.12
C THR A 259 9.41 -20.56 -25.42
N ALA A 260 9.48 -20.21 -26.70
CA ALA A 260 9.86 -18.87 -27.14
C ALA A 260 8.74 -17.89 -26.80
N THR A 261 9.09 -16.76 -26.18
CA THR A 261 8.14 -15.74 -25.75
C THR A 261 8.71 -14.36 -26.01
N ARG A 262 7.81 -13.39 -26.11
CA ARG A 262 8.15 -11.98 -26.32
C ARG A 262 7.73 -11.18 -25.10
N SER A 263 8.58 -10.27 -24.66
CA SER A 263 8.28 -9.33 -23.60
C SER A 263 7.11 -8.43 -24.00
N ILE A 264 6.25 -8.19 -23.03
CA ILE A 264 5.15 -7.23 -23.14
C ILE A 264 5.63 -5.78 -22.95
N PHE A 265 6.84 -5.59 -22.40
CA PHE A 265 7.48 -4.29 -22.22
C PHE A 265 8.57 -4.07 -23.27
N ARG A 266 8.49 -2.94 -23.97
CA ARG A 266 9.43 -2.53 -25.02
C ARG A 266 9.94 -1.09 -24.86
N GLU A 267 9.56 -0.45 -23.76
CA GLU A 267 9.97 0.91 -23.42
C GLU A 267 10.12 1.04 -21.89
N PRO A 268 10.90 2.04 -21.41
CA PRO A 268 11.10 2.22 -19.97
C PRO A 268 9.84 2.71 -19.26
N GLN A 269 9.38 1.96 -18.26
CA GLN A 269 8.27 2.35 -17.39
C GLN A 269 8.36 1.65 -16.02
N SER A 270 7.72 2.20 -14.99
CA SER A 270 7.64 1.57 -13.67
C SER A 270 6.19 1.37 -13.26
N TRP A 271 5.86 0.22 -12.66
CA TRP A 271 4.61 0.08 -11.93
C TRP A 271 4.81 0.52 -10.48
N GLY A 272 3.96 1.43 -9.99
CA GLY A 272 3.86 1.74 -8.56
C GLY A 272 2.74 0.91 -7.95
N VAL A 273 3.07 0.07 -6.97
CA VAL A 273 2.16 -0.96 -6.47
C VAL A 273 1.94 -0.86 -4.96
N MET A 274 0.70 -1.10 -4.55
CA MET A 274 0.32 -1.55 -3.21
C MET A 274 -0.17 -2.99 -3.30
N GLU A 275 0.54 -3.92 -2.67
CA GLU A 275 0.26 -5.36 -2.77
C GLU A 275 0.23 -5.99 -1.38
N LEU A 276 -0.75 -6.86 -1.15
CA LEU A 276 -0.91 -7.63 0.07
C LEU A 276 -0.70 -9.12 -0.19
N PHE A 277 -0.19 -9.80 0.84
CA PHE A 277 0.13 -11.22 0.82
C PHE A 277 -0.50 -11.87 2.05
N LYS A 278 -1.49 -12.73 1.82
CA LYS A 278 -2.05 -13.60 2.85
C LYS A 278 -1.14 -14.80 3.03
N VAL A 279 -0.73 -15.08 4.27
CA VAL A 279 0.19 -16.15 4.62
C VAL A 279 -0.36 -16.94 5.80
N ARG A 280 -0.28 -18.26 5.70
CA ARG A 280 -0.62 -19.21 6.77
C ARG A 280 0.44 -20.30 6.83
N LYS A 281 0.98 -20.58 8.01
CA LYS A 281 2.06 -21.58 8.21
C LYS A 281 3.25 -21.39 7.25
N GLY A 282 3.58 -20.14 6.93
CA GLY A 282 4.70 -19.79 6.04
C GLY A 282 4.44 -20.08 4.57
N ILE A 283 3.16 -20.16 4.17
CA ILE A 283 2.73 -20.40 2.79
C ILE A 283 1.79 -19.26 2.38
N ILE A 284 2.05 -18.62 1.24
CA ILE A 284 1.15 -17.63 0.64
C ILE A 284 -0.11 -18.35 0.15
N THR A 285 -1.29 -17.87 0.53
CA THR A 285 -2.58 -18.46 0.14
C THR A 285 -3.36 -17.57 -0.83
N ALA A 286 -3.23 -16.24 -0.72
CA ALA A 286 -3.87 -15.27 -1.60
C ALA A 286 -3.01 -14.01 -1.74
N ILE A 287 -3.15 -13.33 -2.88
CA ILE A 287 -2.44 -12.09 -3.21
C ILE A 287 -3.43 -11.10 -3.82
N GLU A 288 -3.37 -9.84 -3.43
CA GLU A 288 -4.15 -8.77 -4.07
C GLU A 288 -3.29 -7.52 -4.24
N ALA A 289 -3.28 -6.97 -5.44
CA ALA A 289 -2.47 -5.82 -5.84
C ALA A 289 -3.33 -4.77 -6.52
N ILE A 290 -3.12 -3.51 -6.16
CA ILE A 290 -3.56 -2.36 -6.95
C ILE A 290 -2.32 -1.59 -7.35
N PHE A 291 -2.18 -1.35 -8.66
CA PHE A 291 -1.03 -0.69 -9.22
C PHE A 291 -1.39 0.13 -10.46
N VAL A 292 -0.56 1.13 -10.70
CA VAL A 292 -0.66 2.03 -11.85
C VAL A 292 0.70 2.12 -12.54
N GLN A 293 0.70 2.31 -13.86
CA GLN A 293 1.92 2.71 -14.54
C GLN A 293 2.34 4.12 -14.11
N THR A 294 3.64 4.30 -13.91
CA THR A 294 4.28 5.53 -13.48
C THR A 294 5.52 5.78 -14.36
N PRO A 295 6.02 7.03 -14.42
CA PRO A 295 7.28 7.30 -15.08
C PRO A 295 8.39 6.37 -14.59
N TYR A 296 9.31 5.99 -15.48
CA TYR A 296 10.41 5.11 -15.13
C TYR A 296 11.22 5.70 -13.95
N TYR A 297 11.46 4.89 -12.92
CA TYR A 297 12.08 5.28 -11.65
C TYR A 297 11.27 6.26 -10.77
N MET A 298 9.97 6.43 -10.99
CA MET A 298 9.09 7.15 -10.07
C MET A 298 9.11 6.51 -8.68
N ARG A 299 8.97 7.33 -7.64
CA ARG A 299 8.99 6.93 -6.23
C ARG A 299 7.86 7.59 -5.48
N SER A 300 7.43 6.95 -4.39
CA SER A 300 6.48 7.53 -3.46
C SER A 300 7.19 8.60 -2.65
N PRO A 301 6.57 9.77 -2.43
CA PRO A 301 7.01 10.77 -1.47
C PRO A 301 7.13 10.27 -0.02
N PHE A 302 6.65 9.06 0.28
CA PHE A 302 6.83 8.39 1.57
C PHE A 302 8.02 7.43 1.61
N THR A 303 8.80 7.32 0.54
CA THR A 303 10.01 6.47 0.50
C THR A 303 11.12 7.09 1.37
N VAL A 304 11.36 6.53 2.56
CA VAL A 304 12.33 7.09 3.53
C VAL A 304 13.77 6.67 3.24
N LYS A 305 13.99 5.53 2.56
CA LYS A 305 15.31 4.99 2.21
C LYS A 305 15.26 4.36 0.82
N PRO A 306 15.41 5.16 -0.24
CA PRO A 306 15.33 4.63 -1.58
C PRO A 306 16.52 3.73 -1.90
N ASP A 307 16.27 2.63 -2.61
CA ASP A 307 17.33 1.80 -3.14
C ASP A 307 18.16 2.58 -4.18
N MET A 308 19.46 2.28 -4.24
CA MET A 308 20.36 2.94 -5.18
C MET A 308 20.02 2.60 -6.64
N ARG A 309 20.17 3.56 -7.56
CA ARG A 309 20.03 3.28 -9.00
C ARG A 309 21.30 2.57 -9.52
N PRO A 310 21.19 1.48 -10.29
CA PRO A 310 22.35 0.84 -10.91
C PRO A 310 23.06 1.83 -11.86
N GLY A 311 24.39 1.95 -11.74
CA GLY A 311 25.23 2.81 -12.60
C GLY A 311 25.12 4.31 -12.33
N GLY A 312 24.78 4.72 -11.10
CA GLY A 312 24.40 6.09 -10.74
C GLY A 312 25.32 7.20 -11.25
N LEU A 313 24.74 8.13 -12.04
CA LEU A 313 25.14 9.52 -11.97
C LEU A 313 24.75 10.03 -10.58
N THR A 314 25.71 10.66 -9.89
CA THR A 314 25.42 11.49 -8.71
C THR A 314 24.27 12.44 -9.03
N PRO A 315 23.32 12.67 -8.09
CA PRO A 315 22.35 13.75 -8.26
C PRO A 315 23.13 15.04 -8.59
N PRO A 316 22.65 15.88 -9.52
CA PRO A 316 23.25 17.20 -9.68
C PRO A 316 23.23 17.90 -8.30
N PRO A 317 24.31 18.61 -7.94
CA PRO A 317 24.33 19.39 -6.70
C PRO A 317 23.10 20.31 -6.67
N ALA A 318 22.55 20.52 -5.47
CA ALA A 318 21.47 21.46 -5.29
C ALA A 318 21.83 22.80 -5.96
N PRO A 319 20.89 23.48 -6.65
CA PRO A 319 21.16 24.79 -7.21
C PRO A 319 21.68 25.70 -6.09
N PRO A 320 22.69 26.55 -6.36
CA PRO A 320 23.14 27.51 -5.38
C PRO A 320 21.94 28.34 -4.91
N PRO A 321 21.89 28.72 -3.62
CA PRO A 321 20.86 29.62 -3.13
C PRO A 321 20.84 30.87 -4.04
N PRO A 322 19.66 31.45 -4.29
CA PRO A 322 19.57 32.66 -5.09
C PRO A 322 20.54 33.70 -4.51
N THR A 323 21.46 34.18 -5.34
CA THR A 323 22.34 35.28 -4.97
C THR A 323 21.47 36.48 -4.67
N VAL A 324 21.25 36.75 -3.39
CA VAL A 324 20.69 38.03 -2.95
C VAL A 324 21.71 39.08 -3.38
N PRO A 325 21.37 40.00 -4.29
CA PRO A 325 22.26 41.10 -4.62
C PRO A 325 22.60 41.81 -3.31
N ALA A 326 23.90 42.02 -3.04
CA ALA A 326 24.30 42.89 -1.95
C ALA A 326 23.53 44.22 -2.08
N PRO A 327 23.02 44.81 -0.99
CA PRO A 327 22.34 46.09 -1.06
C PRO A 327 23.27 47.07 -1.76
N GLY A 328 22.88 47.48 -2.97
CA GLY A 328 23.63 48.44 -3.75
C GLY A 328 23.75 49.73 -2.94
N ASN A 329 24.96 50.30 -2.91
CA ASN A 329 25.14 51.65 -2.40
C ASN A 329 24.15 52.59 -3.10
N PRO A 330 23.53 53.54 -2.38
CA PRO A 330 22.60 54.48 -2.99
C PRO A 330 23.34 55.24 -4.09
N VAL A 331 22.88 55.06 -5.33
CA VAL A 331 23.28 55.89 -6.45
C VAL A 331 22.70 57.28 -6.18
N LEU A 332 23.60 58.24 -6.01
CA LEU A 332 23.25 59.66 -6.00
C LEU A 332 22.57 59.98 -7.32
N ASN A 333 21.34 60.47 -7.20
CA ASN A 333 20.49 60.87 -8.31
C ASN A 333 21.04 62.20 -8.85
N GLU A 334 21.85 62.16 -9.90
CA GLU A 334 22.12 63.34 -10.73
C GLU A 334 21.18 63.30 -11.94
N GLY A 335 20.42 64.39 -12.08
CA GLY A 335 19.32 64.52 -13.01
C GLY A 335 19.73 64.55 -14.49
N GLY A 336 18.71 64.41 -15.32
CA GLY A 336 18.79 64.60 -16.76
C GLY A 336 17.41 64.38 -17.37
N GLU A 337 16.76 65.50 -17.72
CA GLU A 337 15.55 65.60 -18.53
C GLU A 337 15.73 65.05 -19.96
N GLU A 338 14.62 65.12 -20.72
CA GLU A 338 14.38 64.81 -22.14
C GLU A 338 13.82 63.39 -22.41
N GLY A 339 12.67 63.17 -23.07
CA GLY A 339 11.74 64.02 -23.82
C GLY A 339 11.29 63.28 -25.09
N GLY A 340 9.96 63.03 -25.23
CA GLY A 340 9.27 62.58 -26.47
C GLY A 340 9.54 61.12 -26.91
N LEU A 341 8.62 60.36 -27.49
CA LEU A 341 7.24 60.55 -28.00
C LEU A 341 6.46 59.25 -27.73
#